data_AF-F4B3M8-F1
#
_entry.id   AF-F4B3M8-F1
#
_cell.length_a   1.000
_cell.length_b   1.000
_cell.length_c   1.000
_cell.angle_alpha   90.00
_cell.angle_beta   90.00
_cell.angle_gamma   90.00
#
_symmetry.space_group_name_H-M   'P 1'
#
loop_
_entity.id
_entity.type
_entity.pdbx_description
1 polymer ?
#
loop_
_entity_poly.entity_id
_entity_poly.type
_entity_poly.pdbx_seq_one_letter_code
_entity_poly.pdbx_strand_id
1 'polypeptide(L)'
;MIKKAVPLILLFLISTTTILEASSTYKINILLQGKGISAIVEYCNHLELITTNKTLYLPNASVTITAYETIIGYNISINGKNISSLTFNPANLSEIIIKAFPIYVWINIKINGTGKVIINFQNGSKEIVNQSTKLKVLYGSLLTLNAKGTNGESFISWNNNYTYPTMWLIASNNTCVIVNFGKAKSSTFSSVNFLGIGLLVILGGIYIYIKRKQSPT
;
A
#
# COMPACT_ATOMS: atom_id res chain seq x y z
N MET A 1 23.58 64.14 -44.47
CA MET A 1 24.31 62.87 -44.30
C MET A 1 23.56 61.78 -43.49
N ILE A 2 22.31 61.98 -43.08
CA ILE A 2 21.63 61.06 -42.12
C ILE A 2 20.82 59.93 -42.80
N LYS A 3 20.44 60.07 -44.07
CA LYS A 3 19.57 59.10 -44.77
C LYS A 3 20.21 57.74 -45.10
N LYS A 4 21.54 57.62 -45.10
CA LYS A 4 22.25 56.35 -45.43
C LYS A 4 22.53 55.46 -44.21
N ALA A 5 22.37 55.97 -42.99
CA ALA A 5 22.63 55.21 -41.76
C ALA A 5 21.41 54.41 -41.27
N VAL A 6 20.19 54.84 -41.61
CA VAL A 6 18.93 54.19 -41.21
C VAL A 6 18.83 52.73 -41.67
N PRO A 7 19.12 52.35 -42.94
CA PRO A 7 19.03 50.95 -43.35
C PRO A 7 20.10 50.08 -42.68
N LEU A 8 21.28 50.64 -42.36
CA LEU A 8 22.37 49.92 -41.70
C LEU A 8 22.04 49.63 -40.23
N ILE A 9 21.44 50.59 -39.53
CA ILE A 9 20.95 50.43 -38.15
C ILE A 9 19.80 49.42 -38.10
N LEU A 10 18.91 49.44 -39.09
CA LEU A 10 17.82 48.47 -39.18
C LEU A 10 18.36 47.05 -39.43
N LEU A 11 19.36 46.89 -40.30
CA LEU A 11 20.03 45.60 -40.54
C LEU A 11 20.74 45.09 -39.29
N PHE A 12 21.39 45.99 -38.54
CA PHE A 12 22.05 45.67 -37.27
C PHE A 12 21.04 45.24 -36.21
N LEU A 13 19.90 45.94 -36.06
CA LEU A 13 18.81 45.54 -35.15
C LEU A 13 18.17 44.21 -35.55
N ILE A 14 17.99 43.95 -36.85
CA ILE A 14 17.45 42.65 -37.31
C ILE A 14 18.46 41.53 -36.99
N SER A 15 19.76 41.77 -37.19
CA SER A 15 20.81 40.78 -36.90
C SER A 15 21.02 40.48 -35.42
N THR A 16 20.74 41.44 -34.51
CA THR A 16 20.83 41.21 -33.06
C THR A 16 19.58 40.56 -32.49
N THR A 17 18.42 40.68 -33.15
CA THR A 17 17.17 40.01 -32.72
C THR A 17 17.06 38.55 -33.13
N THR A 18 17.91 38.04 -34.01
CA THR A 18 17.85 36.65 -34.49
C THR A 18 18.72 35.66 -33.72
N ILE A 19 19.45 36.09 -32.69
CA ILE A 19 20.08 35.17 -31.74
C ILE A 19 19.17 35.03 -30.52
N LEU A 20 17.91 34.66 -30.77
CA LEU A 20 17.16 33.93 -29.76
C LEU A 20 17.77 32.54 -29.78
N GLU A 21 18.76 32.30 -28.93
CA GLU A 21 19.27 30.96 -28.69
C GLU A 21 18.06 30.10 -28.36
N ALA A 22 17.65 29.26 -29.32
CA ALA A 22 16.69 28.21 -29.06
C ALA A 22 17.35 27.33 -27.99
N SER A 23 16.99 27.55 -26.72
CA SER A 23 17.50 26.74 -25.63
C SER A 23 17.03 25.33 -25.91
N SER A 24 17.95 24.51 -26.41
CA SER A 24 17.65 23.14 -26.80
C SER A 24 17.41 22.35 -25.53
N THR A 25 16.16 22.29 -25.08
CA THR A 25 15.81 21.53 -23.89
C THR A 25 16.01 20.05 -24.20
N TYR A 26 16.97 19.41 -23.56
CA TYR A 26 17.21 17.99 -23.73
C TYR A 26 16.12 17.21 -22.99
N LYS A 27 15.30 16.47 -23.73
CA LYS A 27 14.18 15.70 -23.18
C LYS A 27 14.61 14.28 -22.83
N ILE A 28 14.49 13.91 -21.56
CA ILE A 28 14.71 12.54 -21.10
C ILE A 28 13.40 11.91 -20.72
N ASN A 29 13.08 10.80 -21.37
CA ASN A 29 11.88 10.02 -21.06
C ASN A 29 12.26 8.82 -20.19
N ILE A 30 11.85 8.84 -18.94
CA ILE A 30 11.98 7.69 -18.04
C ILE A 30 10.63 6.98 -18.00
N LEU A 31 10.60 5.72 -18.39
CA LEU A 31 9.45 4.84 -18.29
C LEU A 31 9.69 3.86 -17.15
N LEU A 32 8.85 3.95 -16.12
CA LEU A 32 8.83 3.00 -15.00
C LEU A 32 7.57 2.16 -15.13
N GLN A 33 7.68 0.91 -15.58
CA GLN A 33 6.55 0.01 -15.74
C GLN A 33 6.73 -1.21 -14.84
N GLY A 34 5.82 -1.44 -13.90
CA GLY A 34 5.93 -2.60 -13.02
C GLY A 34 5.65 -2.29 -11.56
N LYS A 35 6.27 -3.09 -10.69
CA LYS A 35 5.88 -3.29 -9.31
C LYS A 35 6.95 -2.73 -8.38
N GLY A 36 6.58 -1.80 -7.50
CA GLY A 36 7.50 -1.26 -6.49
C GLY A 36 8.73 -0.54 -7.07
N ILE A 37 8.54 0.23 -8.14
CA ILE A 37 9.62 0.95 -8.82
C ILE A 37 9.64 2.41 -8.35
N SER A 38 10.82 2.91 -8.02
CA SER A 38 11.09 4.33 -7.80
C SER A 38 12.28 4.77 -8.65
N ALA A 39 12.36 6.06 -8.97
CA ALA A 39 13.55 6.67 -9.54
C ALA A 39 14.09 7.72 -8.58
N ILE A 40 15.41 7.76 -8.43
CA ILE A 40 16.13 8.83 -7.76
C ILE A 40 16.82 9.65 -8.85
N VAL A 41 16.62 10.95 -8.81
CA VAL A 41 17.32 11.90 -9.66
C VAL A 41 18.24 12.72 -8.77
N GLU A 42 19.53 12.66 -9.05
CA GLU A 42 20.58 13.38 -8.34
C GLU A 42 21.17 14.46 -9.23
N TYR A 43 21.17 15.71 -8.75
CA TYR A 43 21.76 16.86 -9.44
C TYR A 43 22.14 17.95 -8.44
N CYS A 44 23.28 18.63 -8.62
CA CYS A 44 23.70 19.76 -7.77
C CYS A 44 23.61 19.50 -6.24
N ASN A 45 23.99 18.31 -5.77
CA ASN A 45 23.83 17.87 -4.36
C ASN A 45 22.36 17.81 -3.87
N HIS A 46 21.41 17.78 -4.78
CA HIS A 46 20.00 17.53 -4.52
C HIS A 46 19.64 16.10 -4.93
N LEU A 47 18.85 15.43 -4.11
CA LEU A 47 18.31 14.10 -4.37
C LEU A 47 16.79 14.18 -4.37
N GLU A 48 16.19 13.74 -5.46
CA GLU A 48 14.74 13.74 -5.61
C GLU A 48 14.21 12.33 -5.85
N LEU A 49 13.35 11.85 -4.95
CA LEU A 49 12.67 10.57 -5.07
C LEU A 49 11.38 10.73 -5.88
N ILE A 50 11.23 9.87 -6.89
CA ILE A 50 10.13 9.94 -7.85
C ILE A 50 9.44 8.58 -7.90
N THR A 51 8.16 8.59 -7.51
CA THR A 51 7.30 7.40 -7.41
C THR A 51 6.05 7.51 -8.27
N THR A 52 5.84 8.66 -8.92
CA THR A 52 4.66 8.98 -9.73
C THR A 52 5.06 9.77 -10.97
N ASN A 53 4.10 10.01 -11.87
CA ASN A 53 4.33 10.85 -13.05
C ASN A 53 4.82 12.23 -12.63
N LYS A 54 6.00 12.61 -13.11
CA LYS A 54 6.61 13.89 -12.76
C LYS A 54 7.39 14.44 -13.93
N THR A 55 7.31 15.76 -14.10
CA THR A 55 8.18 16.51 -14.99
C THR A 55 9.12 17.34 -14.13
N LEU A 56 10.41 17.24 -14.39
CA LEU A 56 11.45 17.99 -13.69
C LEU A 56 12.28 18.79 -14.69
N TYR A 57 12.58 20.03 -14.30
CA TYR A 57 13.49 20.89 -15.05
C TYR A 57 14.82 20.90 -14.31
N LEU A 58 15.84 20.37 -14.96
CA LEU A 58 17.16 20.22 -14.38
C LEU A 58 18.09 21.34 -14.83
N PRO A 59 18.92 21.85 -13.90
CA PRO A 59 19.94 22.84 -14.23
C PRO A 59 20.99 22.26 -15.18
N ASN A 60 21.79 23.14 -15.78
CA ASN A 60 22.96 22.77 -16.57
C ASN A 60 24.08 22.24 -15.64
N ALA A 61 23.97 20.98 -15.25
CA ALA A 61 24.91 20.30 -14.37
C ALA A 61 24.85 18.79 -14.58
N SER A 62 25.85 18.05 -14.07
CA SER A 62 25.81 16.59 -14.10
C SER A 62 24.58 16.06 -13.36
N VAL A 63 23.82 15.21 -14.03
CA VAL A 63 22.63 14.54 -13.51
C VAL A 63 22.85 13.04 -13.53
N THR A 64 22.55 12.38 -12.43
CA THR A 64 22.47 10.93 -12.36
C THR A 64 21.04 10.52 -12.08
N ILE A 65 20.49 9.67 -12.94
CA ILE A 65 19.20 9.03 -12.76
C ILE A 65 19.47 7.58 -12.38
N THR A 66 18.90 7.12 -11.28
CA THR A 66 18.93 5.71 -10.89
C THR A 66 17.55 5.24 -10.54
N ALA A 67 17.05 4.25 -11.27
CA ALA A 67 15.80 3.57 -10.98
C ALA A 67 16.08 2.32 -10.14
N TYR A 68 15.27 2.13 -9.12
CA TYR A 68 15.34 1.02 -8.19
C TYR A 68 14.04 0.23 -8.26
N GLU A 69 14.15 -1.09 -8.23
CA GLU A 69 13.03 -1.95 -7.87
C GLU A 69 13.11 -2.39 -6.41
N THR A 70 11.93 -2.67 -5.87
CA THR A 70 11.77 -3.41 -4.63
C THR A 70 11.20 -4.81 -4.86
N ILE A 71 10.74 -5.13 -6.08
CA ILE A 71 10.04 -6.38 -6.42
C ILE A 71 10.33 -6.82 -7.87
N ILE A 72 10.40 -8.14 -8.10
CA ILE A 72 10.55 -8.76 -9.43
C ILE A 72 9.33 -8.47 -10.34
N GLY A 73 9.58 -8.27 -11.65
CA GLY A 73 8.55 -8.10 -12.68
C GLY A 73 8.35 -6.66 -13.11
N TYR A 74 9.46 -5.95 -13.34
CA TYR A 74 9.51 -4.56 -13.79
C TYR A 74 10.15 -4.44 -15.17
N ASN A 75 9.91 -3.31 -15.81
CA ASN A 75 10.60 -2.83 -16.98
C ASN A 75 10.91 -1.35 -16.75
N ILE A 76 12.20 -1.04 -16.68
CA ILE A 76 12.71 0.33 -16.60
C ILE A 76 13.34 0.62 -17.93
N SER A 77 12.90 1.71 -18.57
CA SER A 77 13.64 2.24 -19.71
C SER A 77 13.88 3.73 -19.57
N ILE A 78 15.09 4.15 -19.95
CA ILE A 78 15.50 5.55 -20.01
C ILE A 78 15.80 5.85 -21.48
N ASN A 79 15.08 6.81 -22.06
CA ASN A 79 15.11 7.11 -23.50
C ASN A 79 14.86 5.88 -24.38
N GLY A 80 13.96 4.99 -23.95
CA GLY A 80 13.61 3.77 -24.68
C GLY A 80 14.66 2.65 -24.62
N LYS A 81 15.75 2.82 -23.87
CA LYS A 81 16.75 1.77 -23.62
C LYS A 81 16.49 1.14 -22.25
N ASN A 82 16.55 -0.19 -22.15
CA ASN A 82 16.38 -0.92 -20.89
C ASN A 82 17.63 -0.81 -20.02
N ILE A 83 17.74 0.30 -19.29
CA ILE A 83 18.83 0.60 -18.37
C ILE A 83 18.25 1.09 -17.04
N SER A 84 18.87 0.72 -15.93
CA SER A 84 18.47 1.14 -14.58
C SER A 84 19.16 2.41 -14.10
N SER A 85 20.23 2.86 -14.79
CA SER A 85 20.93 4.10 -14.46
C SER A 85 21.43 4.80 -15.72
N LEU A 86 21.38 6.14 -15.69
CA LEU A 86 21.94 7.01 -16.71
C LEU A 86 22.55 8.25 -16.04
N THR A 87 23.82 8.50 -16.31
CA THR A 87 24.49 9.76 -15.97
C THR A 87 24.73 10.55 -17.24
N PHE A 88 24.39 11.83 -17.22
CA PHE A 88 24.59 12.74 -18.34
C PHE A 88 24.85 14.16 -17.82
N ASN A 89 25.55 14.97 -18.63
CA ASN A 89 25.85 16.36 -18.32
C ASN A 89 25.32 17.23 -19.48
N PRO A 90 24.07 17.70 -19.40
CA PRO A 90 23.45 18.41 -20.48
C PRO A 90 24.01 19.83 -20.57
N ALA A 91 24.48 20.25 -21.75
CA ALA A 91 25.03 21.61 -21.94
C ALA A 91 24.00 22.75 -21.82
N ASN A 92 22.70 22.41 -21.76
CA ASN A 92 21.56 23.32 -21.64
C ASN A 92 20.55 22.74 -20.62
N LEU A 93 19.58 23.54 -20.19
CA LEU A 93 18.47 23.07 -19.34
C LEU A 93 17.87 21.77 -19.90
N SER A 94 17.69 20.76 -19.06
CA SER A 94 17.07 19.49 -19.45
C SER A 94 15.69 19.35 -18.85
N GLU A 95 14.77 18.81 -19.63
CA GLU A 95 13.44 18.42 -19.17
C GLU A 95 13.44 16.89 -19.00
N ILE A 96 13.31 16.42 -17.77
CA ILE A 96 13.04 15.01 -17.52
C ILE A 96 11.53 14.83 -17.43
N ILE A 97 11.00 13.99 -18.31
CA ILE A 97 9.62 13.52 -18.30
C ILE A 97 9.62 12.08 -17.79
N ILE A 98 9.05 11.88 -16.61
CA ILE A 98 8.94 10.57 -15.99
C ILE A 98 7.50 10.11 -16.10
N LYS A 99 7.33 8.97 -16.78
CA LYS A 99 6.05 8.28 -16.91
C LYS A 99 6.13 6.98 -16.12
N ALA A 100 5.48 6.97 -14.96
CA ALA A 100 5.26 5.79 -14.16
C ALA A 100 3.91 5.16 -14.53
N PHE A 101 3.94 3.89 -14.93
CA PHE A 101 2.76 3.06 -15.17
C PHE A 101 2.66 2.00 -14.08
N PRO A 102 2.15 2.36 -12.89
CA PRO A 102 1.98 1.42 -11.79
C PRO A 102 1.04 0.28 -12.17
N ILE A 103 1.42 -0.94 -11.83
CA ILE A 103 0.56 -2.11 -11.97
C ILE A 103 -0.38 -2.18 -10.76
N TYR A 104 -1.67 -2.29 -11.00
CA TYR A 104 -2.69 -2.47 -9.97
C TYR A 104 -3.28 -3.88 -10.01
N VAL A 105 -3.66 -4.39 -8.85
CA VAL A 105 -4.44 -5.63 -8.69
C VAL A 105 -5.75 -5.34 -7.96
N TRP A 106 -6.70 -6.25 -8.08
CA TRP A 106 -7.99 -6.15 -7.45
C TRP A 106 -8.11 -7.07 -6.24
N ILE A 107 -8.40 -6.48 -5.08
CA ILE A 107 -8.71 -7.24 -3.87
C ILE A 107 -10.22 -7.17 -3.63
N ASN A 108 -10.89 -8.31 -3.71
CA ASN A 108 -12.32 -8.42 -3.41
C ASN A 108 -12.50 -8.84 -1.96
N ILE A 109 -13.15 -8.02 -1.15
CA ILE A 109 -13.46 -8.32 0.24
C ILE A 109 -14.94 -8.66 0.30
N LYS A 110 -15.27 -9.91 0.64
CA LYS A 110 -16.64 -10.36 0.89
C LYS A 110 -16.90 -10.44 2.38
N ILE A 111 -18.01 -9.86 2.81
CA ILE A 111 -18.43 -9.83 4.21
C ILE A 111 -19.67 -10.70 4.36
N ASN A 112 -19.55 -11.78 5.14
CA ASN A 112 -20.66 -12.65 5.54
C ASN A 112 -21.05 -12.30 6.98
N GLY A 113 -22.29 -11.88 7.20
CA GLY A 113 -22.78 -11.42 8.51
C GLY A 113 -22.72 -9.90 8.67
N THR A 114 -22.92 -9.42 9.89
CA THR A 114 -22.95 -8.01 10.25
C THR A 114 -21.63 -7.59 10.88
N GLY A 115 -20.71 -7.12 10.05
CA GLY A 115 -19.43 -6.61 10.50
C GLY A 115 -18.83 -5.60 9.53
N LYS A 116 -17.65 -5.11 9.87
CA LYS A 116 -16.87 -4.24 9.00
C LYS A 116 -15.42 -4.67 8.98
N VAL A 117 -14.75 -4.43 7.86
CA VAL A 117 -13.31 -4.60 7.70
C VAL A 117 -12.68 -3.22 7.56
N ILE A 118 -11.71 -2.94 8.42
CA ILE A 118 -10.88 -1.74 8.35
C ILE A 118 -9.60 -2.11 7.65
N ILE A 119 -9.30 -1.41 6.56
CA ILE A 119 -8.19 -1.67 5.67
C ILE A 119 -7.20 -0.54 5.88
N ASN A 120 -5.98 -0.87 6.28
CA ASN A 120 -4.90 0.09 6.38
C ASN A 120 -3.95 -0.15 5.22
N PHE A 121 -3.70 0.89 4.44
CA PHE A 121 -2.76 0.88 3.34
C PHE A 121 -1.37 1.27 3.84
N GLN A 122 -0.33 0.82 3.15
CA GLN A 122 1.06 1.12 3.47
C GLN A 122 1.38 2.63 3.50
N ASN A 123 0.63 3.45 2.73
CA ASN A 123 0.76 4.91 2.75
C ASN A 123 0.09 5.57 3.97
N GLY A 124 -0.41 4.79 4.94
CA GLY A 124 -1.08 5.26 6.15
C GLY A 124 -2.57 5.56 5.99
N SER A 125 -3.09 5.57 4.74
CA SER A 125 -4.52 5.77 4.50
C SER A 125 -5.36 4.59 4.99
N LYS A 126 -6.65 4.85 5.24
CA LYS A 126 -7.57 3.87 5.80
C LYS A 126 -8.89 3.87 5.05
N GLU A 127 -9.45 2.68 4.85
CA GLU A 127 -10.78 2.48 4.27
C GLU A 127 -11.59 1.52 5.13
N ILE A 128 -12.87 1.80 5.30
CA ILE A 128 -13.78 0.98 6.10
C ILE A 128 -14.86 0.44 5.18
N VAL A 129 -14.91 -0.88 5.06
CA VAL A 129 -15.92 -1.57 4.24
C VAL A 129 -16.86 -2.36 5.14
N ASN A 130 -18.16 -2.17 4.94
CA ASN A 130 -19.25 -2.84 5.66
C ASN A 130 -20.13 -3.70 4.74
N GLN A 131 -19.78 -3.77 3.46
CA GLN A 131 -20.39 -4.61 2.44
C GLN A 131 -19.31 -5.22 1.56
N SER A 132 -19.71 -6.15 0.68
CA SER A 132 -18.77 -6.76 -0.25
C SER A 132 -18.25 -5.72 -1.25
N THR A 133 -16.95 -5.48 -1.24
CA THR A 133 -16.31 -4.37 -1.98
C THR A 133 -15.10 -4.88 -2.76
N LYS A 134 -14.94 -4.36 -3.99
CA LYS A 134 -13.77 -4.61 -4.83
C LYS A 134 -12.85 -3.39 -4.82
N LEU A 135 -11.61 -3.58 -4.39
CA LEU A 135 -10.63 -2.53 -4.18
C LEU A 135 -9.51 -2.62 -5.20
N LYS A 136 -9.15 -1.49 -5.80
CA LYS A 136 -7.99 -1.37 -6.69
C LYS A 136 -6.79 -0.96 -5.86
N VAL A 137 -5.79 -1.83 -5.79
CA VAL A 137 -4.60 -1.61 -4.95
C VAL A 137 -3.35 -1.72 -5.81
N LEU A 138 -2.34 -0.90 -5.53
CA LEU A 138 -1.04 -0.99 -6.17
C LEU A 138 -0.44 -2.38 -5.88
N TYR A 139 0.07 -3.06 -6.91
CA TYR A 139 0.69 -4.35 -6.74
C TYR A 139 1.86 -4.28 -5.74
N GLY A 140 1.98 -5.30 -4.90
CA GLY A 140 3.08 -5.46 -3.95
C GLY A 140 2.89 -4.66 -2.67
N SER A 141 1.86 -3.82 -2.61
CA SER A 141 1.52 -3.09 -1.39
C SER A 141 1.15 -4.04 -0.27
N LEU A 142 1.65 -3.76 0.93
CA LEU A 142 1.17 -4.40 2.14
C LEU A 142 -0.15 -3.75 2.58
N LEU A 143 -1.15 -4.59 2.81
CA LEU A 143 -2.44 -4.20 3.38
C LEU A 143 -2.60 -4.88 4.74
N THR A 144 -3.16 -4.16 5.71
CA THR A 144 -3.61 -4.73 6.99
C THR A 144 -5.13 -4.67 7.07
N LEU A 145 -5.75 -5.84 7.10
CA LEU A 145 -7.20 -6.01 7.20
C LEU A 145 -7.55 -6.31 8.67
N ASN A 146 -8.41 -5.49 9.27
CA ASN A 146 -8.89 -5.66 10.64
C ASN A 146 -10.41 -5.85 10.63
N ALA A 147 -10.87 -7.04 10.94
CA ALA A 147 -12.27 -7.38 11.05
C ALA A 147 -12.84 -6.97 12.41
N LYS A 148 -13.96 -6.25 12.42
CA LYS A 148 -14.69 -5.86 13.62
C LYS A 148 -16.17 -6.21 13.47
N GLY A 149 -16.65 -7.10 14.33
CA GLY A 149 -18.06 -7.46 14.40
C GLY A 149 -18.93 -6.28 14.84
N THR A 150 -20.18 -6.29 14.41
CA THR A 150 -21.21 -5.28 14.74
C THR A 150 -22.54 -5.98 15.01
N ASN A 151 -23.52 -5.28 15.56
CA ASN A 151 -24.88 -5.81 15.79
C ASN A 151 -24.94 -7.13 16.58
N GLY A 152 -24.05 -7.30 17.57
CA GLY A 152 -24.00 -8.51 18.41
C GLY A 152 -23.29 -9.70 17.77
N GLU A 153 -22.70 -9.53 16.57
CA GLU A 153 -21.83 -10.52 15.96
C GLU A 153 -20.36 -10.26 16.30
N SER A 154 -19.60 -11.35 16.40
CA SER A 154 -18.15 -11.38 16.56
C SER A 154 -17.49 -11.90 15.28
N PHE A 155 -16.22 -11.56 15.09
CA PHE A 155 -15.41 -12.18 14.05
C PHE A 155 -15.28 -13.70 14.31
N ILE A 156 -15.52 -14.51 13.27
CA ILE A 156 -15.38 -15.97 13.33
C ILE A 156 -14.08 -16.40 12.65
N SER A 157 -13.94 -16.09 11.37
CA SER A 157 -12.80 -16.53 10.57
C SER A 157 -12.66 -15.74 9.27
N TRP A 158 -11.45 -15.82 8.70
CA TRP A 158 -11.21 -15.54 7.29
C TRP A 158 -11.38 -16.81 6.43
N ASN A 159 -11.34 -16.64 5.10
CA ASN A 159 -11.49 -17.70 4.10
C ASN A 159 -10.54 -18.90 4.24
N ASN A 160 -9.39 -18.74 4.88
CA ASN A 160 -8.40 -19.79 5.16
C ASN A 160 -8.54 -20.42 6.55
N ASN A 161 -9.71 -20.29 7.20
CA ASN A 161 -9.97 -20.68 8.59
C ASN A 161 -9.09 -19.96 9.62
N TYR A 162 -8.44 -18.86 9.25
CA TYR A 162 -7.66 -18.06 10.19
C TYR A 162 -8.59 -17.33 11.16
N THR A 163 -8.39 -17.55 12.45
CA THR A 163 -9.27 -17.08 13.55
C THR A 163 -8.76 -15.82 14.24
N TYR A 164 -7.71 -15.18 13.72
CA TYR A 164 -7.30 -13.87 14.20
C TYR A 164 -7.99 -12.76 13.39
N PRO A 165 -8.58 -11.74 14.04
CA PRO A 165 -9.33 -10.68 13.37
C PRO A 165 -8.46 -9.75 12.53
N THR A 166 -7.14 -9.81 12.65
CA THR A 166 -6.16 -9.04 11.87
C THR A 166 -5.47 -9.94 10.86
N MET A 167 -5.46 -9.57 9.58
CA MET A 167 -4.75 -10.26 8.50
C MET A 167 -3.84 -9.29 7.75
N TRP A 168 -2.62 -9.73 7.42
CA TRP A 168 -1.73 -9.03 6.49
C TRP A 168 -1.81 -9.65 5.11
N LEU A 169 -1.92 -8.82 4.08
CA LEU A 169 -2.01 -9.25 2.69
C LEU A 169 -1.05 -8.44 1.84
N ILE A 170 -0.15 -9.12 1.12
CA ILE A 170 0.63 -8.52 0.05
C ILE A 170 -0.20 -8.61 -1.23
N ALA A 171 -0.47 -7.46 -1.87
CA ALA A 171 -1.28 -7.37 -3.07
C ALA A 171 -0.54 -7.91 -4.31
N SER A 172 -0.35 -9.22 -4.40
CA SER A 172 0.44 -9.86 -5.46
C SER A 172 -0.39 -10.40 -6.62
N ASN A 173 -1.71 -10.55 -6.48
CA ASN A 173 -2.59 -11.01 -7.55
C ASN A 173 -4.02 -10.51 -7.27
N ASN A 174 -4.92 -10.74 -8.23
CA ASN A 174 -6.34 -10.55 -7.96
C ASN A 174 -6.78 -11.59 -6.93
N THR A 175 -7.22 -11.14 -5.76
CA THR A 175 -7.48 -12.01 -4.61
C THR A 175 -8.87 -11.76 -4.06
N CYS A 176 -9.56 -12.82 -3.63
CA CYS A 176 -10.82 -12.72 -2.90
C CYS A 176 -10.58 -13.11 -1.44
N VAL A 177 -10.80 -12.18 -0.52
CA VAL A 177 -10.77 -12.40 0.93
C VAL A 177 -12.21 -12.44 1.43
N ILE A 178 -12.56 -13.48 2.17
CA ILE A 178 -13.89 -13.62 2.76
C ILE A 178 -13.73 -13.52 4.27
N VAL A 179 -14.52 -12.67 4.90
CA VAL A 179 -14.63 -12.60 6.36
C VAL A 179 -16.00 -13.09 6.79
N ASN A 180 -16.01 -13.95 7.81
CA ASN A 180 -17.22 -14.47 8.41
C ASN A 180 -17.40 -13.85 9.79
N PHE A 181 -18.56 -13.24 9.99
CA PHE A 181 -19.07 -12.80 11.27
C PHE A 181 -20.24 -13.69 11.68
N GLY A 182 -20.45 -13.80 12.98
CA GLY A 182 -21.63 -14.44 13.51
C GLY A 182 -21.70 -14.32 15.01
N LYS A 183 -22.84 -14.73 15.57
CA LYS A 183 -23.08 -14.66 17.01
C LYS A 183 -22.11 -15.59 17.73
N ALA A 184 -21.52 -15.10 18.82
CA ALA A 184 -20.78 -15.96 19.73
C ALA A 184 -21.69 -17.13 20.13
N LYS A 185 -21.22 -18.37 20.00
CA LYS A 185 -21.95 -19.52 20.55
C LYS A 185 -22.14 -19.23 22.03
N SER A 186 -23.39 -19.18 22.50
CA SER A 186 -23.65 -19.10 23.93
C SER A 186 -22.86 -20.21 24.58
N SER A 187 -22.05 -19.90 25.60
CA SER A 187 -21.46 -20.93 26.43
C SER A 187 -22.61 -21.74 26.99
N THR A 188 -22.83 -22.94 26.46
CA THR A 188 -23.65 -23.95 27.11
C THR A 188 -22.88 -24.30 28.37
N PHE A 189 -23.14 -23.53 29.44
CA PHE A 189 -22.84 -23.99 30.78
C PHE A 189 -23.60 -25.30 30.92
N SER A 190 -22.88 -26.42 30.88
CA SER A 190 -23.45 -27.71 31.26
C SER A 190 -24.11 -27.48 32.61
N SER A 191 -25.43 -27.61 32.66
CA SER A 191 -26.20 -27.41 33.88
C SER A 191 -25.67 -28.40 34.91
N VAL A 192 -24.82 -27.92 35.81
CA VAL A 192 -24.29 -28.73 36.89
C VAL A 192 -25.49 -29.21 37.70
N ASN A 193 -25.68 -30.51 37.79
CA ASN A 193 -26.83 -31.08 38.49
C ASN A 193 -26.64 -30.93 40.01
N PHE A 194 -27.04 -29.78 40.54
CA PHE A 194 -26.94 -29.42 41.96
C PHE A 194 -27.71 -30.39 42.87
N LEU A 195 -28.76 -31.06 42.36
CA LEU A 195 -29.47 -32.11 43.10
C LEU A 195 -28.57 -33.34 43.34
N GLY A 196 -27.78 -33.73 42.34
CA GLY A 196 -26.82 -34.84 42.45
C GLY A 196 -25.69 -34.54 43.44
N ILE A 197 -25.17 -33.31 43.42
CA ILE A 197 -24.15 -32.86 44.38
C ILE A 197 -24.73 -32.78 45.79
N GLY A 198 -25.95 -32.24 45.94
CA GLY A 198 -26.64 -32.17 47.24
C GLY A 198 -26.87 -33.54 47.85
N LEU A 199 -27.28 -34.53 47.05
CA LEU A 199 -27.48 -35.91 47.51
C LEU A 199 -26.17 -36.54 48.00
N LEU A 200 -25.05 -36.31 47.31
CA LEU A 200 -23.74 -36.82 47.69
C LEU A 200 -23.24 -36.22 49.01
N VAL A 201 -23.49 -34.93 49.24
CA VAL A 201 -23.15 -34.27 50.52
C VAL A 201 -23.97 -34.85 51.67
N ILE A 202 -25.28 -35.07 51.46
CA ILE A 202 -26.17 -35.66 52.47
C ILE A 202 -25.75 -37.10 52.79
N LEU A 203 -25.53 -37.93 51.76
CA LEU A 203 -25.09 -39.31 51.94
C LEU A 203 -23.72 -39.40 52.61
N GLY A 204 -22.78 -38.52 52.22
CA GLY A 204 -21.46 -38.42 52.85
C GLY A 204 -21.56 -38.03 54.33
N GLY A 205 -22.44 -37.07 54.66
CA GLY A 205 -22.70 -36.67 56.05
C GLY A 205 -23.28 -37.80 56.89
N ILE A 206 -24.26 -38.54 56.36
CA ILE A 206 -24.86 -39.70 57.03
C ILE A 206 -23.82 -40.80 57.23
N TYR A 207 -23.00 -41.09 56.22
CA TYR A 207 -21.94 -42.10 56.32
C TYR A 207 -20.92 -41.76 57.42
N ILE A 208 -20.46 -40.51 57.49
CA ILE A 208 -19.54 -40.05 58.54
C ILE A 208 -20.18 -40.15 59.93
N TYR A 209 -21.47 -39.79 60.04
CA TYR A 209 -22.20 -39.88 61.30
C TYR A 209 -22.33 -41.34 61.80
N ILE A 210 -22.70 -42.27 60.91
CA ILE A 210 -22.79 -43.70 61.24
C ILE A 210 -21.41 -44.26 61.64
N LYS A 211 -20.36 -43.93 60.87
CA LYS A 211 -18.99 -44.38 61.16
C LYS A 211 -18.51 -43.89 62.53
N ARG A 212 -18.83 -42.65 62.93
CA ARG A 212 -18.50 -42.11 64.26
C ARG A 212 -19.25 -42.81 65.40
N LYS A 213 -20.45 -43.34 65.18
CA LYS A 213 -21.18 -44.14 66.18
C LYS A 213 -20.71 -45.58 66.27
N GLN A 214 -20.13 -46.13 65.20
CA GLN A 214 -19.67 -47.52 65.13
C GLN A 214 -18.20 -47.71 65.50
N SER A 215 -17.40 -46.65 65.59
CA SER A 215 -16.08 -46.68 66.21
C SER A 215 -16.18 -46.15 67.64
N PRO A 216 -16.41 -47.02 68.65
CA PRO A 216 -16.19 -46.64 70.04
C PRO A 216 -14.69 -46.40 70.24
N THR A 217 -14.33 -45.21 70.67
CA THR A 217 -13.23 -45.07 71.63
C THR A 217 -13.65 -45.70 72.94
#